data_AF-A0A1Q8BMM3-F1
#
_entry.id   AF-A0A1Q8BMM3-F1
#
_cell.length_a   1.000
_cell.length_b   1.000
_cell.length_c   1.000
_cell.angle_alpha   90.00
_cell.angle_beta   90.00
_cell.angle_gamma   90.00
#
_symmetry.space_group_name_H-M   'P 1'
#
loop_
_entity.id
_entity.type
_entity.pdbx_description
1 polymer ?
#
loop_
_entity_poly.entity_id
_entity_poly.type
_entity_poly.pdbx_seq_one_letter_code
_entity_poly.pdbx_strand_id
1 'polypeptide(L)'
;MFYLDFLKQAVDPDDHVTLSFIEHMIPGLMEHYAVKSAKGGDHSTNPRLDEQTKRKFEEKDDQSMLSHQLNGIFPTLRLVNLLEAEQLVDVPFSAVERQVYILSYLMHDVDKIVDIRGVETKTREDIENAKDMVAEQLRLCHVEVFFPNFASYLEDITYLVVNTQQKWGTNLHTYLWRLQLPERRILQLRRLCTYSDQVAYLVPSPSAILEDAETRTLTTILSELSDDQLVFAYHQLREVRGLFTNVVNNGMIHLYTDGRDGIWPYLFFSDGVVYIKRKSLQVAITNEQIVETVQAQLSRICAGTIKSHAPGFKFSIQGIAKHPGYYFEFLSLEEYAEMLAR
;
A
#
# COMPACT_ATOMS: atom_id res chain seq x y z
N MET A 1 7.58 -6.52 -17.36
CA MET A 1 6.86 -5.56 -18.22
C MET A 1 5.42 -5.39 -17.72
N PHE A 2 4.55 -6.42 -17.79
CA PHE A 2 3.15 -6.32 -17.34
C PHE A 2 2.92 -5.76 -15.92
N TYR A 3 3.74 -6.16 -14.93
CA TYR A 3 3.57 -5.70 -13.55
C TYR A 3 3.95 -4.23 -13.34
N LEU A 4 4.93 -3.71 -14.10
CA LEU A 4 5.34 -2.30 -14.00
C LEU A 4 4.23 -1.40 -14.55
N ASP A 5 3.63 -1.79 -15.67
CA ASP A 5 2.53 -1.04 -16.27
C ASP A 5 1.32 -1.00 -15.33
N PHE A 6 1.02 -2.11 -14.66
CA PHE A 6 -0.02 -2.17 -13.64
C PHE A 6 0.25 -1.22 -12.47
N LEU A 7 1.48 -1.23 -11.91
CA LEU A 7 1.85 -0.34 -10.82
C LEU A 7 1.81 1.13 -11.25
N LYS A 8 2.31 1.46 -12.44
CA LYS A 8 2.28 2.82 -12.99
C LYS A 8 0.86 3.33 -13.19
N GLN A 9 -0.07 2.49 -13.64
CA GLN A 9 -1.49 2.85 -13.80
C GLN A 9 -2.20 3.15 -12.48
N ALA A 10 -1.70 2.60 -11.37
CA ALA A 10 -2.27 2.78 -10.03
C ALA A 10 -1.73 4.02 -9.29
N VAL A 11 -0.75 4.71 -9.85
CA VAL A 11 -0.10 5.90 -9.28
C VAL A 11 -0.57 7.15 -10.01
N ASP A 12 -0.63 8.26 -9.28
CA ASP A 12 -0.93 9.57 -9.85
C ASP A 12 0.09 9.89 -10.97
N PRO A 13 -0.35 10.21 -12.20
CA PRO A 13 0.54 10.60 -13.30
C PRO A 13 1.50 11.76 -12.96
N ASP A 14 1.10 12.64 -12.03
CA ASP A 14 1.90 13.79 -11.61
C ASP A 14 2.90 13.44 -10.48
N ASP A 15 2.82 12.23 -9.88
CA ASP A 15 3.80 11.76 -8.89
C ASP A 15 5.03 11.14 -9.59
N HIS A 16 5.83 12.03 -10.17
CA HIS A 16 7.03 11.65 -10.92
C HIS A 16 8.07 10.89 -10.09
N VAL A 17 8.12 11.09 -8.77
CA VAL A 17 9.07 10.36 -7.90
C VAL A 17 8.63 8.91 -7.75
N THR A 18 7.35 8.66 -7.45
CA THR A 18 6.84 7.29 -7.34
C THR A 18 6.92 6.55 -8.69
N LEU A 19 6.60 7.23 -9.79
CA LEU A 19 6.74 6.66 -11.14
C LEU A 19 8.18 6.30 -11.48
N SER A 20 9.14 7.18 -11.16
CA SER A 20 10.57 6.93 -11.36
C SER A 20 11.07 5.78 -10.47
N PHE A 21 10.60 5.70 -9.23
CA PHE A 21 10.89 4.57 -8.33
C PHE A 21 10.41 3.24 -8.94
N ILE A 22 9.17 3.20 -9.43
CA ILE A 22 8.61 2.01 -10.08
C ILE A 22 9.45 1.61 -11.30
N GLU A 23 9.84 2.58 -12.12
CA GLU A 23 10.55 2.31 -13.37
C GLU A 23 11.99 1.83 -13.15
N HIS A 24 12.71 2.43 -12.20
CA HIS A 24 14.15 2.25 -12.11
C HIS A 24 14.59 1.35 -10.96
N MET A 25 13.87 1.33 -9.83
CA MET A 25 14.30 0.57 -8.64
C MET A 25 13.60 -0.79 -8.52
N ILE A 26 12.29 -0.87 -8.82
CA ILE A 26 11.53 -2.11 -8.63
C ILE A 26 12.11 -3.31 -9.38
N PRO A 27 12.61 -3.19 -10.63
CA PRO A 27 13.23 -4.33 -11.32
C PRO A 27 14.41 -4.94 -10.53
N GLY A 28 15.32 -4.11 -10.02
CA GLY A 28 16.45 -4.57 -9.20
C GLY A 28 16.00 -5.12 -7.84
N LEU A 29 15.00 -4.51 -7.21
CA LEU A 29 14.41 -5.02 -5.97
C LEU A 29 13.78 -6.41 -6.18
N MET A 30 13.12 -6.65 -7.32
CA MET A 30 12.57 -7.97 -7.65
C MET A 30 13.66 -9.01 -7.84
N GLU A 31 14.73 -8.66 -8.55
CA GLU A 31 15.86 -9.56 -8.78
C GLU A 31 16.53 -9.99 -7.46
N HIS A 32 16.71 -9.05 -6.52
CA HIS A 32 17.49 -9.31 -5.31
C HIS A 32 16.66 -9.70 -4.08
N TYR A 33 15.41 -9.23 -3.96
CA TYR A 33 14.64 -9.30 -2.70
C TYR A 33 13.29 -10.01 -2.81
N ALA A 34 12.84 -10.44 -4.00
CA ALA A 34 11.57 -11.15 -4.14
C ALA A 34 11.53 -12.50 -3.41
N VAL A 35 12.67 -13.19 -3.31
CA VAL A 35 12.81 -14.50 -2.64
C VAL A 35 13.38 -14.41 -1.23
N LYS A 36 13.80 -13.22 -0.78
CA LYS A 36 14.27 -13.03 0.60
C LYS A 36 13.05 -12.86 1.52
N SER A 37 12.95 -13.67 2.58
CA SER A 37 11.88 -13.50 3.58
C SER A 37 12.15 -12.27 4.47
N ALA A 38 11.16 -11.38 4.57
CA ALA A 38 11.14 -10.33 5.60
C ALA A 38 10.56 -10.85 6.93
N LYS A 39 9.61 -11.79 6.84
CA LYS A 39 8.93 -12.48 7.95
C LYS A 39 8.56 -13.89 7.51
N GLY A 40 8.49 -14.83 8.44
CA GLY A 40 8.23 -16.25 8.11
C GLY A 40 9.33 -16.86 7.24
N GLY A 41 9.12 -18.10 6.77
CA GLY A 41 10.01 -18.76 5.79
C GLY A 41 11.40 -19.11 6.33
N ASP A 42 12.46 -18.80 5.57
CA ASP A 42 13.86 -19.23 5.78
C ASP A 42 14.45 -18.87 7.17
N HIS A 43 13.85 -17.91 7.88
CA HIS A 43 14.25 -17.59 9.25
C HIS A 43 13.85 -18.68 10.27
N SER A 44 12.79 -19.47 10.02
CA SER A 44 12.44 -20.60 10.90
C SER A 44 13.44 -21.75 10.80
N THR A 45 14.16 -21.85 9.68
CA THR A 45 15.17 -22.89 9.43
C THR A 45 16.59 -22.42 9.72
N ASN A 46 16.80 -21.14 10.07
CA ASN A 46 18.12 -20.59 10.33
C ASN A 46 18.75 -21.21 11.59
N PRO A 47 19.86 -21.96 11.48
CA PRO A 47 20.47 -22.64 12.62
C PRO A 47 21.11 -21.68 13.64
N ARG A 48 21.22 -20.39 13.33
CA ARG A 48 21.80 -19.35 14.20
C ARG A 48 20.77 -18.66 15.11
N LEU A 49 19.49 -18.97 14.97
CA LEU A 49 18.41 -18.43 15.80
C LEU A 49 18.04 -19.41 16.91
N ASP A 50 17.70 -18.89 18.08
CA ASP A 50 17.17 -19.72 19.17
C ASP A 50 15.76 -20.24 18.85
N GLU A 51 15.38 -21.32 19.54
CA GLU A 51 14.13 -22.03 19.25
C GLU A 51 12.87 -21.22 19.57
N GLN A 52 12.97 -20.24 20.46
CA GLN A 52 11.87 -19.33 20.78
C GLN A 52 11.68 -18.30 19.64
N THR A 53 12.77 -17.88 19.02
CA THR A 53 12.79 -16.96 17.89
C THR A 53 12.30 -17.66 16.62
N LYS A 54 12.73 -18.91 16.37
CA LYS A 54 12.21 -19.72 15.26
C LYS A 54 10.70 -19.92 15.33
N ARG A 55 10.15 -20.30 16.48
CA ARG A 55 8.69 -20.45 16.66
C ARG A 55 7.91 -19.16 16.39
N LYS A 56 8.45 -18.00 16.80
CA LYS A 56 7.86 -16.70 16.46
C LYS A 56 7.87 -16.39 14.97
N PHE A 57 8.79 -16.97 14.20
CA PHE A 57 8.80 -16.84 12.74
C PHE A 57 7.88 -17.87 12.08
N GLU A 58 7.77 -19.10 12.62
CA GLU A 58 6.81 -20.12 12.15
C GLU A 58 5.34 -19.68 12.32
N GLU A 59 5.04 -18.90 13.36
CA GLU A 59 3.70 -18.37 13.63
C GLU A 59 3.32 -17.16 12.75
N LYS A 60 4.25 -16.64 11.93
CA LYS A 60 4.01 -15.48 11.05
C LYS A 60 3.82 -15.91 9.61
N ASP A 61 2.86 -15.28 8.93
CA ASP A 61 2.68 -15.44 7.50
C ASP A 61 3.97 -15.08 6.75
N ASP A 62 4.33 -15.89 5.76
CA ASP A 62 5.51 -15.68 4.92
C ASP A 62 5.29 -14.44 4.05
N GLN A 63 6.10 -13.42 4.27
CA GLN A 63 6.07 -12.17 3.51
C GLN A 63 7.46 -11.93 2.96
N SER A 64 7.58 -11.85 1.64
CA SER A 64 8.85 -11.47 1.01
C SER A 64 9.25 -10.05 1.39
N MET A 65 10.55 -9.79 1.40
CA MET A 65 11.12 -8.47 1.68
C MET A 65 10.59 -7.42 0.70
N LEU A 66 10.49 -7.77 -0.58
CA LEU A 66 9.86 -6.93 -1.58
C LEU A 66 8.42 -6.56 -1.20
N SER A 67 7.59 -7.53 -0.84
CA SER A 67 6.19 -7.25 -0.47
C SER A 67 6.09 -6.39 0.80
N HIS A 68 6.93 -6.63 1.80
CA HIS A 68 7.01 -5.81 3.02
C HIS A 68 7.40 -4.35 2.71
N GLN A 69 8.41 -4.17 1.86
CA GLN A 69 8.86 -2.84 1.41
C GLN A 69 7.77 -2.12 0.61
N LEU A 70 7.18 -2.76 -0.40
CA LEU A 70 6.17 -2.13 -1.24
C LEU A 70 4.88 -1.82 -0.47
N ASN A 71 4.47 -2.70 0.46
CA ASN A 71 3.29 -2.47 1.31
C ASN A 71 3.51 -1.33 2.33
N GLY A 72 4.75 -0.91 2.59
CA GLY A 72 5.02 0.29 3.39
C GLY A 72 5.13 1.56 2.54
N ILE A 73 5.81 1.48 1.38
CA ILE A 73 6.09 2.65 0.52
C ILE A 73 4.80 3.18 -0.11
N PHE A 74 4.03 2.32 -0.79
CA PHE A 74 2.90 2.80 -1.58
C PHE A 74 1.79 3.44 -0.75
N PRO A 75 1.36 2.85 0.38
CA PRO A 75 0.37 3.51 1.24
C PRO A 75 0.89 4.85 1.79
N THR A 76 2.15 4.90 2.23
CA THR A 76 2.71 6.13 2.79
C THR A 76 2.83 7.24 1.77
N LEU A 77 3.27 6.95 0.53
CA LEU A 77 3.29 7.95 -0.55
C LEU A 77 1.88 8.40 -0.93
N ARG A 78 0.90 7.48 -0.95
CA ARG A 78 -0.51 7.82 -1.13
C ARG A 78 -1.03 8.75 -0.03
N LEU A 79 -0.66 8.51 1.23
CA LEU A 79 -0.98 9.39 2.35
C LEU A 79 -0.34 10.78 2.16
N VAL A 80 0.94 10.85 1.80
CA VAL A 80 1.63 12.12 1.56
C VAL A 80 0.96 12.91 0.44
N ASN A 81 0.65 12.27 -0.69
CA ASN A 81 -0.05 12.91 -1.80
C ASN A 81 -1.43 13.41 -1.38
N LEU A 82 -2.17 12.64 -0.58
CA LEU A 82 -3.46 13.06 -0.04
C LEU A 82 -3.32 14.29 0.85
N LEU A 83 -2.35 14.31 1.76
CA LEU A 83 -2.13 15.44 2.66
C LEU A 83 -1.79 16.73 1.90
N GLU A 84 -0.99 16.62 0.84
CA GLU A 84 -0.63 17.75 -0.01
C GLU A 84 -1.80 18.23 -0.88
N ALA A 85 -2.53 17.32 -1.51
CA ALA A 85 -3.71 17.64 -2.31
C ALA A 85 -4.81 18.33 -1.49
N GLU A 86 -5.00 17.89 -0.25
CA GLU A 86 -5.97 18.47 0.69
C GLU A 86 -5.44 19.68 1.46
N GLN A 87 -4.21 20.14 1.14
CA GLN A 87 -3.54 21.30 1.77
C GLN A 87 -3.48 21.20 3.30
N LEU A 88 -3.26 19.98 3.81
CA LEU A 88 -3.15 19.67 5.25
C LEU A 88 -1.73 19.78 5.78
N VAL A 89 -0.77 20.13 4.91
CA VAL A 89 0.63 20.36 5.26
C VAL A 89 1.05 21.76 4.80
N ASP A 90 1.72 22.50 5.69
CA ASP A 90 2.20 23.86 5.38
C ASP A 90 3.23 23.87 4.25
N VAL A 91 4.08 22.83 4.19
CA VAL A 91 5.19 22.71 3.25
C VAL A 91 5.19 21.29 2.67
N PRO A 92 4.85 21.14 1.38
CA PRO A 92 4.92 19.87 0.66
C PRO A 92 6.31 19.22 0.71
N PHE A 93 6.37 17.90 0.57
CA PHE A 93 7.62 17.16 0.42
C PHE A 93 8.20 17.33 -0.98
N SER A 94 9.41 17.87 -1.03
CA SER A 94 10.18 17.99 -2.26
C SER A 94 10.53 16.62 -2.83
N ALA A 95 10.88 16.58 -4.13
CA ALA A 95 11.29 15.36 -4.79
C ALA A 95 12.47 14.67 -4.09
N VAL A 96 13.46 15.46 -3.63
CA VAL A 96 14.62 14.97 -2.88
C VAL A 96 14.20 14.29 -1.58
N GLU A 97 13.28 14.89 -0.82
CA GLU A 97 12.83 14.32 0.45
C GLU A 97 12.05 13.02 0.25
N ARG A 98 11.23 12.94 -0.80
CA ARG A 98 10.52 11.72 -1.20
C ARG A 98 11.51 10.62 -1.61
N GLN A 99 12.54 10.95 -2.39
CA GLN A 99 13.62 10.01 -2.76
C GLN A 99 14.37 9.53 -1.51
N VAL A 100 14.79 10.43 -0.62
CA VAL A 100 15.45 10.08 0.64
C VAL A 100 14.57 9.15 1.48
N TYR A 101 13.28 9.46 1.64
CA TYR A 101 12.34 8.59 2.34
C TYR A 101 12.25 7.19 1.72
N ILE A 102 12.06 7.09 0.40
CA ILE A 102 11.96 5.81 -0.31
C ILE A 102 13.22 4.97 -0.06
N LEU A 103 14.41 5.54 -0.28
CA LEU A 103 15.67 4.81 -0.10
C LEU A 103 15.90 4.39 1.36
N SER A 104 15.53 5.26 2.30
CA SER A 104 15.65 4.96 3.72
C SER A 104 14.74 3.83 4.15
N TYR A 105 13.48 3.87 3.74
CA TYR A 105 12.54 2.81 4.09
C TYR A 105 12.85 1.51 3.35
N LEU A 106 13.33 1.52 2.11
CA LEU A 106 13.80 0.28 1.46
C LEU A 106 14.87 -0.42 2.31
N MET A 107 15.76 0.35 2.92
CA MET A 107 16.91 -0.18 3.66
C MET A 107 16.68 -0.30 5.17
N HIS A 108 15.46 -0.05 5.69
CA HIS A 108 15.22 -0.05 7.14
C HIS A 108 15.52 -1.39 7.83
N ASP A 109 15.36 -2.49 7.10
CA ASP A 109 15.65 -3.87 7.52
C ASP A 109 16.91 -4.41 6.83
N VAL A 110 17.88 -3.53 6.51
CA VAL A 110 19.12 -3.91 5.81
C VAL A 110 19.91 -4.99 6.55
N ASP A 111 19.83 -5.01 7.87
CA ASP A 111 20.46 -6.05 8.69
C ASP A 111 19.94 -7.46 8.36
N LYS A 112 18.64 -7.59 8.07
CA LYS A 112 18.03 -8.83 7.55
C LYS A 112 18.44 -9.13 6.12
N ILE A 113 18.67 -8.09 5.30
CA ILE A 113 19.08 -8.25 3.89
C ILE A 113 20.50 -8.83 3.80
N VAL A 114 21.40 -8.41 4.70
CA VAL A 114 22.82 -8.81 4.70
C VAL A 114 23.18 -9.89 5.75
N ASP A 115 22.17 -10.43 6.46
CA ASP A 115 22.32 -11.46 7.53
C ASP A 115 23.28 -11.03 8.67
N ILE A 116 23.13 -9.80 9.16
CA ILE A 116 23.83 -9.28 10.35
C ILE A 116 22.87 -8.98 11.49
N ARG A 117 23.39 -8.85 12.72
CA ARG A 117 22.60 -8.50 13.91
C ARG A 117 22.59 -6.98 14.11
N GLY A 118 21.66 -6.31 13.44
CA GLY A 118 21.49 -4.86 13.53
C GLY A 118 22.64 -4.05 12.92
N VAL A 119 22.45 -2.74 12.89
CA VAL A 119 23.42 -1.78 12.35
C VAL A 119 23.96 -0.92 13.50
N GLU A 120 25.27 -0.94 13.73
CA GLU A 120 25.91 -0.12 14.75
C GLU A 120 26.11 1.31 14.26
N THR A 121 25.87 2.29 15.13
CA THR A 121 26.02 3.73 14.81
C THR A 121 26.51 4.55 16.00
N LYS A 122 27.28 3.94 16.92
CA LYS A 122 27.72 4.59 18.17
C LYS A 122 28.91 5.52 17.96
N THR A 123 29.75 5.20 16.99
CA THR A 123 30.92 5.99 16.61
C THR A 123 30.80 6.51 15.19
N ARG A 124 31.67 7.45 14.81
CA ARG A 124 31.75 7.95 13.42
C ARG A 124 32.15 6.85 12.44
N GLU A 125 33.03 5.95 12.86
CA GLU A 125 33.46 4.80 12.07
C GLU A 125 32.29 3.84 11.82
N ASP A 126 31.48 3.56 12.85
CA ASP A 126 30.29 2.72 12.71
C ASP A 126 29.30 3.32 11.70
N ILE A 127 29.10 4.64 11.74
CA ILE A 127 28.20 5.32 10.79
C ILE A 127 28.77 5.26 9.36
N GLU A 128 30.07 5.40 9.16
CA GLU A 128 30.67 5.23 7.82
C GLU A 128 30.49 3.79 7.30
N ASN A 129 30.70 2.78 8.15
CA ASN A 129 30.47 1.37 7.79
C ASN A 129 28.99 1.12 7.45
N ALA A 130 28.07 1.69 8.22
CA ALA A 130 26.63 1.62 7.94
C ALA A 130 26.26 2.29 6.61
N LYS A 131 26.88 3.44 6.29
CA LYS A 131 26.70 4.13 5.02
C LYS A 131 27.18 3.28 3.85
N ASP A 132 28.36 2.67 3.96
CA ASP A 132 28.93 1.83 2.89
C ASP A 132 28.04 0.62 2.60
N MET A 133 27.55 -0.05 3.64
CA MET A 133 26.61 -1.16 3.54
C MET A 133 25.29 -0.75 2.88
N VAL A 134 24.69 0.36 3.34
CA VAL A 134 23.44 0.87 2.75
C VAL A 134 23.67 1.26 1.28
N ALA A 135 24.77 1.95 0.97
CA ALA A 135 25.09 2.33 -0.40
C ALA A 135 25.29 1.12 -1.31
N GLU A 136 25.97 0.07 -0.85
CA GLU A 136 26.14 -1.15 -1.63
C GLU A 136 24.80 -1.78 -2.03
N GLN A 137 23.89 -1.94 -1.07
CA GLN A 137 22.56 -2.51 -1.33
C GLN A 137 21.71 -1.63 -2.25
N LEU A 138 21.79 -0.30 -2.10
CA LEU A 138 21.09 0.64 -2.97
C LEU A 138 21.60 0.59 -4.42
N ARG A 139 22.91 0.41 -4.63
CA ARG A 139 23.51 0.27 -5.98
C ARG A 139 23.06 -0.98 -6.70
N LEU A 140 22.87 -2.10 -5.98
CA LEU A 140 22.26 -3.31 -6.55
C LEU A 140 20.85 -3.05 -7.11
N CYS A 141 20.16 -2.05 -6.56
CA CYS A 141 18.80 -1.70 -6.95
C CYS A 141 18.75 -0.51 -7.92
N HIS A 142 19.86 -0.12 -8.56
CA HIS A 142 19.95 0.97 -9.55
C HIS A 142 19.63 2.38 -9.00
N VAL A 143 20.03 2.66 -7.76
CA VAL A 143 19.83 3.97 -7.12
C VAL A 143 20.39 5.14 -7.93
N GLU A 144 21.47 4.96 -8.68
CA GLU A 144 22.08 6.03 -9.47
C GLU A 144 21.17 6.58 -10.57
N VAL A 145 20.26 5.75 -11.10
CA VAL A 145 19.30 6.19 -12.11
C VAL A 145 18.12 6.90 -11.44
N PHE A 146 17.63 6.33 -10.34
CA PHE A 146 16.49 6.88 -9.60
C PHE A 146 16.81 8.20 -8.87
N PHE A 147 17.97 8.27 -8.22
CA PHE A 147 18.43 9.42 -7.47
C PHE A 147 19.94 9.63 -7.68
N PRO A 148 20.37 10.29 -8.77
CA PRO A 148 21.79 10.47 -9.10
C PRO A 148 22.63 11.12 -7.98
N ASN A 149 22.01 11.97 -7.17
CA ASN A 149 22.65 12.68 -6.06
C ASN A 149 22.57 11.94 -4.71
N PHE A 150 22.11 10.68 -4.66
CA PHE A 150 21.88 9.96 -3.40
C PHE A 150 23.11 9.92 -2.48
N ALA A 151 24.32 9.88 -3.05
CA ALA A 151 25.57 9.87 -2.29
C ALA A 151 25.73 11.10 -1.38
N SER A 152 25.20 12.26 -1.79
CA SER A 152 25.22 13.48 -0.97
C SER A 152 24.27 13.38 0.24
N TYR A 153 23.23 12.56 0.13
CA TYR A 153 22.20 12.35 1.16
C TYR A 153 22.35 11.00 1.87
N LEU A 154 23.45 10.28 1.63
CA LEU A 154 23.64 8.94 2.18
C LEU A 154 23.60 8.94 3.71
N GLU A 155 24.07 10.02 4.33
CA GLU A 155 24.04 10.17 5.78
C GLU A 155 22.62 10.42 6.32
N ASP A 156 21.81 11.23 5.64
CA ASP A 156 20.38 11.37 5.92
C ASP A 156 19.65 10.02 5.78
N ILE A 157 19.96 9.27 4.72
CA ILE A 157 19.37 7.96 4.45
C ILE A 157 19.74 6.96 5.55
N THR A 158 21.03 6.82 5.87
CA THR A 158 21.50 5.91 6.92
C THR A 158 20.96 6.29 8.29
N TYR A 159 20.83 7.58 8.61
CA TYR A 159 20.19 8.03 9.84
C TYR A 159 18.75 7.52 9.94
N LEU A 160 17.97 7.62 8.86
CA LEU A 160 16.59 7.17 8.83
C LEU A 160 16.48 5.64 8.88
N VAL A 161 17.35 4.92 8.17
CA VAL A 161 17.43 3.45 8.21
C VAL A 161 17.50 2.94 9.65
N VAL A 162 18.49 3.40 10.42
CA VAL A 162 18.72 2.89 11.78
C VAL A 162 17.70 3.38 12.80
N ASN A 163 16.96 4.45 12.49
CA ASN A 163 16.00 5.07 13.39
C ASN A 163 14.53 4.87 12.99
N THR A 164 14.27 4.02 11.99
CA THR A 164 12.92 3.63 11.56
C THR A 164 12.21 2.83 12.66
N GLN A 165 12.90 1.85 13.25
CA GLN A 165 12.43 1.06 14.39
C GLN A 165 12.85 1.71 15.72
N GLN A 166 11.98 1.65 16.73
CA GLN A 166 12.17 2.34 18.02
C GLN A 166 12.84 1.48 19.12
N LYS A 167 13.23 0.22 18.83
CA LYS A 167 13.56 -0.77 19.89
C LYS A 167 15.04 -1.14 20.02
N TRP A 168 15.82 -1.25 18.95
CA TRP A 168 17.21 -1.73 19.01
C TRP A 168 18.13 -0.85 18.16
N GLY A 169 19.30 -0.47 18.68
CA GLY A 169 20.32 0.28 17.92
C GLY A 169 20.00 1.74 17.59
N THR A 170 18.82 2.25 18.00
CA THR A 170 18.36 3.61 17.72
C THR A 170 19.35 4.65 18.28
N ASN A 171 19.93 5.46 17.39
CA ASN A 171 20.75 6.61 17.74
C ASN A 171 20.05 7.90 17.30
N LEU A 172 19.21 8.42 18.19
CA LEU A 172 18.47 9.68 17.97
C LEU A 172 19.33 10.92 18.19
N HIS A 173 20.55 10.76 18.70
CA HIS A 173 21.42 11.89 18.93
C HIS A 173 22.05 12.32 17.61
N THR A 174 21.66 13.50 17.14
CA THR A 174 22.09 14.05 15.84
C THR A 174 23.53 14.57 15.82
N TYR A 175 24.23 14.69 16.97
CA TYR A 175 25.55 15.34 17.05
C TYR A 175 26.67 14.64 16.27
N LEU A 176 26.56 13.33 16.02
CA LEU A 176 27.52 12.60 15.18
C LEU A 176 27.19 12.68 13.69
N TRP A 177 25.97 13.11 13.35
CA TRP A 177 25.43 13.06 12.01
C TRP A 177 25.61 14.41 11.29
N ARG A 178 25.98 14.32 10.02
CA ARG A 178 26.16 15.45 9.08
C ARG A 178 25.02 15.45 8.07
N LEU A 179 23.82 15.72 8.58
CA LEU A 179 22.59 15.73 7.81
C LEU A 179 22.59 16.88 6.78
N GLN A 180 22.16 16.61 5.55
CA GLN A 180 21.95 17.63 4.53
C GLN A 180 20.56 18.26 4.65
N LEU A 181 19.56 17.46 5.02
CA LEU A 181 18.19 17.96 5.17
C LEU A 181 18.03 18.67 6.53
N PRO A 182 17.14 19.69 6.62
CA PRO A 182 16.83 20.31 7.89
C PRO A 182 16.32 19.29 8.91
N GLU A 183 16.73 19.42 10.17
CA GLU A 183 16.40 18.46 11.24
C GLU A 183 14.88 18.21 11.36
N ARG A 184 14.06 19.28 11.26
CA ARG A 184 12.59 19.14 11.26
C ARG A 184 12.09 18.21 10.16
N ARG A 185 12.67 18.29 8.96
CA ARG A 185 12.30 17.45 7.81
C ARG A 185 12.75 16.01 8.03
N ILE A 186 13.97 15.80 8.52
CA ILE A 186 14.44 14.46 8.91
C ILE A 186 13.53 13.79 9.94
N LEU A 187 13.06 14.52 10.95
CA LEU A 187 12.14 13.98 11.94
C LEU A 187 10.77 13.61 11.32
N GLN A 188 10.28 14.39 10.36
CA GLN A 188 9.06 14.05 9.60
C GLN A 188 9.27 12.81 8.73
N LEU A 189 10.38 12.71 8.01
CA LEU A 189 10.69 11.51 7.20
C LEU A 189 10.84 10.26 8.08
N ARG A 190 11.43 10.40 9.27
CA ARG A 190 11.50 9.31 10.25
C ARG A 190 10.11 8.84 10.67
N ARG A 191 9.19 9.78 10.93
CA ARG A 191 7.78 9.46 11.24
C ARG A 191 7.11 8.70 10.09
N LEU A 192 7.36 9.09 8.84
CA LEU A 192 6.88 8.37 7.67
C LEU A 192 7.46 6.96 7.57
N CYS A 193 8.76 6.77 7.85
CA CYS A 193 9.38 5.43 7.88
C CYS A 193 8.74 4.55 8.96
N THR A 194 8.53 5.07 10.18
CA THR A 194 7.83 4.33 11.25
C THR A 194 6.39 3.99 10.85
N TYR A 195 5.68 4.93 10.24
CA TYR A 195 4.33 4.70 9.73
C TYR A 195 4.31 3.58 8.68
N SER A 196 5.27 3.60 7.75
CA SER A 196 5.41 2.60 6.69
C SER A 196 5.59 1.20 7.26
N ASP A 197 6.51 1.04 8.21
CA ASP A 197 6.80 -0.23 8.87
C ASP A 197 5.56 -0.75 9.62
N GLN A 198 4.87 0.14 10.33
CA GLN A 198 3.65 -0.19 11.07
C GLN A 198 2.49 -0.57 10.15
N VAL A 199 2.26 0.12 9.04
CA VAL A 199 1.20 -0.24 8.09
C VAL A 199 1.48 -1.61 7.47
N ALA A 200 2.72 -1.86 7.04
CA ALA A 200 3.12 -3.13 6.44
C ALA A 200 3.11 -4.30 7.45
N TYR A 201 3.20 -4.01 8.75
CA TYR A 201 3.29 -5.01 9.81
C TYR A 201 1.98 -5.27 10.55
N LEU A 202 1.25 -4.22 10.95
CA LEU A 202 0.18 -4.30 11.96
C LEU A 202 -1.23 -4.42 11.37
N VAL A 203 -1.40 -4.30 10.05
CA VAL A 203 -2.74 -4.22 9.43
C VAL A 203 -2.99 -5.43 8.53
N PRO A 204 -3.25 -6.63 9.10
CA PRO A 204 -3.57 -7.83 8.32
C PRO A 204 -5.01 -7.84 7.78
N SER A 205 -5.90 -7.05 8.37
CA SER A 205 -7.31 -6.93 7.99
C SER A 205 -7.79 -5.48 8.15
N PRO A 206 -8.95 -5.12 7.56
CA PRO A 206 -9.50 -3.77 7.71
C PRO A 206 -9.76 -3.37 9.17
N SER A 207 -10.26 -4.27 10.02
CA SER A 207 -10.58 -3.93 11.42
C SER A 207 -9.34 -3.65 12.27
N ALA A 208 -8.22 -4.29 11.97
CA ALA A 208 -6.98 -4.16 12.74
C ALA A 208 -6.47 -2.71 12.81
N ILE A 209 -6.79 -1.88 11.81
CA ILE A 209 -6.40 -0.47 11.78
C ILE A 209 -6.94 0.34 12.97
N LEU A 210 -8.06 -0.09 13.58
CA LEU A 210 -8.70 0.58 14.73
C LEU A 210 -8.67 -0.22 16.04
N GLU A 211 -8.46 -1.54 15.99
CA GLU A 211 -8.64 -2.43 17.15
C GLU A 211 -7.40 -2.60 18.02
N ASP A 212 -6.19 -2.52 17.46
CA ASP A 212 -4.95 -2.86 18.17
C ASP A 212 -4.41 -1.66 19.00
N ALA A 213 -3.93 -1.96 20.21
CA ALA A 213 -3.20 -0.98 21.02
C ALA A 213 -1.92 -0.50 20.31
N GLU A 214 -1.29 -1.35 19.50
CA GLU A 214 -0.11 -1.00 18.70
C GLU A 214 -0.47 -0.11 17.48
N THR A 215 -1.64 -0.31 16.87
CA THR A 215 -2.14 0.54 15.75
C THR A 215 -2.65 1.91 16.19
N ARG A 216 -2.79 2.16 17.51
CA ARG A 216 -2.93 3.54 18.03
C ARG A 216 -1.81 4.44 17.56
N THR A 217 -0.61 3.91 17.34
CA THR A 217 0.51 4.69 16.80
C THR A 217 0.22 5.18 15.38
N LEU A 218 -0.42 4.36 14.53
CA LEU A 218 -0.83 4.77 13.18
C LEU A 218 -1.86 5.90 13.25
N THR A 219 -2.82 5.80 14.16
CA THR A 219 -3.83 6.87 14.38
C THR A 219 -3.16 8.15 14.88
N THR A 220 -2.23 8.05 15.83
CA THR A 220 -1.45 9.19 16.31
C THR A 220 -0.63 9.84 15.21
N ILE A 221 0.09 9.04 14.40
CA ILE A 221 0.88 9.58 13.28
C ILE A 221 -0.03 10.24 12.25
N LEU A 222 -1.18 9.65 11.92
CA LEU A 222 -2.15 10.27 11.01
C LEU A 222 -2.64 11.61 11.57
N SER A 223 -3.01 11.68 12.85
CA SER A 223 -3.39 12.93 13.50
C SER A 223 -2.23 13.95 13.48
N GLU A 224 -1.00 13.56 13.78
CA GLU A 224 0.17 14.46 13.74
C GLU A 224 0.44 15.01 12.32
N LEU A 225 0.36 14.17 11.30
CA LEU A 225 0.63 14.54 9.91
C LEU A 225 -0.50 15.37 9.27
N SER A 226 -1.72 15.24 9.78
CA SER A 226 -2.92 15.91 9.24
C SER A 226 -3.46 17.05 10.10
N ASP A 227 -2.72 17.46 11.13
CA ASP A 227 -3.17 18.43 12.13
C ASP A 227 -4.54 18.05 12.76
N ASP A 228 -4.67 16.76 13.11
CA ASP A 228 -5.85 16.10 13.68
C ASP A 228 -7.14 16.22 12.83
N GLN A 229 -7.00 16.50 11.52
CA GLN A 229 -8.15 16.62 10.62
C GLN A 229 -8.60 15.29 10.00
N LEU A 230 -7.73 14.27 9.95
CA LEU A 230 -8.01 12.99 9.33
C LEU A 230 -8.07 11.85 10.35
N VAL A 231 -8.92 10.86 10.07
CA VAL A 231 -9.06 9.62 10.84
C VAL A 231 -9.24 8.43 9.92
N PHE A 232 -8.88 7.24 10.39
CA PHE A 232 -9.20 6.00 9.68
C PHE A 232 -10.68 5.62 9.85
N ALA A 233 -11.23 4.99 8.82
CA ALA A 233 -12.49 4.26 8.85
C ALA A 233 -12.32 2.96 8.06
N TYR A 234 -13.21 1.99 8.24
CA TYR A 234 -13.15 0.77 7.44
C TYR A 234 -14.53 0.18 7.23
N HIS A 235 -14.65 -0.69 6.24
CA HIS A 235 -15.66 -1.74 6.22
C HIS A 235 -14.97 -3.09 6.07
N GLN A 236 -15.61 -4.13 6.58
CA GLN A 236 -15.14 -5.49 6.47
C GLN A 236 -16.32 -6.45 6.29
N LEU A 237 -16.13 -7.41 5.41
CA LEU A 237 -17.05 -8.49 5.12
C LEU A 237 -16.70 -9.67 6.02
N ARG A 238 -17.69 -10.18 6.73
CA ARG A 238 -17.50 -11.34 7.61
C ARG A 238 -17.17 -12.63 6.86
N GLU A 239 -17.60 -12.71 5.61
CA GLU A 239 -17.40 -13.90 4.77
C GLU A 239 -17.02 -13.52 3.35
N VAL A 240 -15.96 -14.17 2.84
CA VAL A 240 -15.50 -14.03 1.46
C VAL A 240 -15.90 -15.27 0.67
N ARG A 241 -16.90 -15.11 -0.23
CA ARG A 241 -17.49 -16.18 -1.04
C ARG A 241 -17.23 -15.99 -2.55
N GLY A 242 -16.11 -15.36 -2.91
CA GLY A 242 -15.69 -15.17 -4.30
C GLY A 242 -16.40 -14.00 -5.01
N LEU A 243 -16.93 -14.25 -6.21
CA LEU A 243 -17.42 -13.18 -7.11
C LEU A 243 -18.50 -12.29 -6.48
N PHE A 244 -19.47 -12.87 -5.78
CA PHE A 244 -20.51 -12.08 -5.12
C PHE A 244 -19.94 -11.12 -4.08
N THR A 245 -18.98 -11.60 -3.26
CA THR A 245 -18.29 -10.75 -2.27
C THR A 245 -17.54 -9.62 -2.94
N ASN A 246 -16.90 -9.83 -4.11
CA ASN A 246 -16.25 -8.75 -4.84
C ASN A 246 -17.25 -7.67 -5.28
N VAL A 247 -18.45 -8.05 -5.71
CA VAL A 247 -19.49 -7.08 -6.07
C VAL A 247 -19.95 -6.31 -4.83
N VAL A 248 -20.18 -6.99 -3.71
CA VAL A 248 -20.52 -6.33 -2.44
C VAL A 248 -19.41 -5.37 -2.01
N ASN A 249 -18.14 -5.81 -2.04
CA ASN A 249 -16.99 -5.01 -1.64
C ASN A 249 -16.88 -3.73 -2.50
N ASN A 250 -17.00 -3.86 -3.82
CA ASN A 250 -16.97 -2.73 -4.73
C ASN A 250 -18.17 -1.79 -4.50
N GLY A 251 -19.37 -2.34 -4.30
CA GLY A 251 -20.57 -1.55 -3.95
C GLY A 251 -20.38 -0.74 -2.67
N MET A 252 -19.74 -1.33 -1.65
CA MET A 252 -19.39 -0.60 -0.43
C MET A 252 -18.41 0.54 -0.70
N ILE A 253 -17.37 0.32 -1.53
CA ILE A 253 -16.46 1.40 -1.92
C ILE A 253 -17.23 2.57 -2.53
N HIS A 254 -18.10 2.32 -3.51
CA HIS A 254 -18.94 3.35 -4.13
C HIS A 254 -19.83 4.08 -3.11
N LEU A 255 -20.47 3.36 -2.19
CA LEU A 255 -21.29 3.98 -1.15
C LEU A 255 -20.49 4.85 -0.19
N TYR A 256 -19.21 4.54 0.03
CA TYR A 256 -18.33 5.36 0.85
C TYR A 256 -17.82 6.59 0.10
N THR A 257 -17.56 6.51 -1.22
CA THR A 257 -16.81 7.53 -1.96
C THR A 257 -17.60 8.35 -2.96
N ASP A 258 -18.62 7.78 -3.60
CA ASP A 258 -19.26 8.41 -4.75
C ASP A 258 -20.02 9.68 -4.32
N GLY A 259 -19.64 10.81 -4.91
CA GLY A 259 -20.23 12.12 -4.61
C GLY A 259 -19.91 12.63 -3.20
N ARG A 260 -18.87 12.11 -2.54
CA ARG A 260 -18.45 12.53 -1.20
C ARG A 260 -17.02 13.00 -1.17
N ASP A 261 -16.86 14.29 -0.89
CA ASP A 261 -15.56 14.87 -0.59
C ASP A 261 -15.17 14.57 0.86
N GLY A 262 -13.87 14.41 1.11
CA GLY A 262 -13.36 14.19 2.46
C GLY A 262 -13.29 12.72 2.89
N ILE A 263 -13.38 11.76 1.98
CA ILE A 263 -13.16 10.34 2.25
C ILE A 263 -12.52 9.63 1.05
N TRP A 264 -11.45 8.89 1.32
CA TRP A 264 -10.62 8.27 0.30
C TRP A 264 -10.33 6.81 0.65
N PRO A 265 -10.54 5.87 -0.28
CA PRO A 265 -10.05 4.51 -0.13
C PRO A 265 -8.53 4.53 0.05
N TYR A 266 -8.01 3.69 0.94
CA TYR A 266 -6.62 3.75 1.33
C TYR A 266 -5.92 2.39 1.25
N LEU A 267 -6.33 1.40 2.05
CA LEU A 267 -5.78 0.04 2.01
C LEU A 267 -6.86 -0.93 1.56
N PHE A 268 -6.53 -1.79 0.59
CA PHE A 268 -7.45 -2.75 0.01
C PHE A 268 -7.11 -4.17 0.46
N PHE A 269 -8.10 -4.87 1.00
CA PHE A 269 -8.02 -6.24 1.47
C PHE A 269 -9.00 -7.12 0.71
N SER A 270 -8.80 -8.44 0.78
CA SER A 270 -9.71 -9.42 0.15
C SER A 270 -11.11 -9.40 0.77
N ASP A 271 -11.24 -8.92 2.00
CA ASP A 271 -12.46 -8.88 2.79
C ASP A 271 -12.93 -7.46 3.12
N GLY A 272 -12.30 -6.40 2.61
CA GLY A 272 -12.76 -5.04 2.87
C GLY A 272 -11.76 -3.95 2.49
N VAL A 273 -12.02 -2.74 2.96
CA VAL A 273 -11.21 -1.56 2.67
C VAL A 273 -11.07 -0.69 3.92
N VAL A 274 -9.86 -0.18 4.12
CA VAL A 274 -9.59 0.94 5.02
C VAL A 274 -9.64 2.23 4.23
N TYR A 275 -10.28 3.23 4.81
CA TYR A 275 -10.41 4.59 4.29
C TYR A 275 -9.67 5.56 5.20
N ILE A 276 -9.22 6.66 4.60
CA ILE A 276 -8.91 7.88 5.33
C ILE A 276 -10.09 8.83 5.12
N LYS A 277 -10.59 9.46 6.19
CA LYS A 277 -11.67 10.43 6.09
C LYS A 277 -11.42 11.66 6.95
N ARG A 278 -12.04 12.78 6.60
CA ARG A 278 -12.13 13.96 7.47
C ARG A 278 -12.84 13.57 8.77
N LYS A 279 -12.28 14.00 9.89
CA LYS A 279 -12.82 13.75 11.23
C LYS A 279 -14.25 14.29 11.38
N SER A 280 -14.52 15.44 10.75
CA SER A 280 -15.84 16.08 10.69
C SER A 280 -16.86 15.35 9.83
N LEU A 281 -16.43 14.50 8.89
CA LEU A 281 -17.33 13.80 7.97
C LEU A 281 -18.02 12.64 8.70
N GLN A 282 -19.35 12.68 8.70
CA GLN A 282 -20.20 11.59 9.18
C GLN A 282 -20.66 10.76 7.99
N VAL A 283 -20.45 9.44 8.07
CA VAL A 283 -20.89 8.50 7.05
C VAL A 283 -21.92 7.58 7.68
N ALA A 284 -23.14 7.63 7.17
CA ALA A 284 -24.21 6.69 7.50
C ALA A 284 -24.63 6.00 6.21
N ILE A 285 -24.58 4.67 6.22
CA ILE A 285 -24.99 3.82 5.11
C ILE A 285 -26.07 2.89 5.64
N THR A 286 -27.21 2.84 4.95
CA THR A 286 -28.33 1.97 5.34
C THR A 286 -28.27 0.64 4.58
N ASN A 287 -28.94 -0.38 5.11
CA ASN A 287 -29.00 -1.68 4.45
C ASN A 287 -29.69 -1.60 3.08
N GLU A 288 -30.68 -0.73 2.94
CA GLU A 288 -31.40 -0.50 1.69
C GLU A 288 -30.45 0.02 0.62
N GLN A 289 -29.61 1.00 0.95
CA GLN A 289 -28.60 1.55 0.03
C GLN A 289 -27.60 0.48 -0.42
N ILE A 290 -27.18 -0.40 0.50
CA ILE A 290 -26.29 -1.53 0.20
C ILE A 290 -26.96 -2.47 -0.79
N VAL A 291 -28.19 -2.90 -0.50
CA VAL A 291 -28.94 -3.83 -1.35
C VAL A 291 -29.16 -3.24 -2.75
N GLU A 292 -29.63 -2.00 -2.84
CA GLU A 292 -29.88 -1.31 -4.11
C GLU A 292 -28.61 -1.17 -4.95
N THR A 293 -27.49 -0.77 -4.32
CA THR A 293 -26.21 -0.60 -5.02
C THR A 293 -25.68 -1.93 -5.54
N VAL A 294 -25.69 -2.97 -4.69
CA VAL A 294 -25.22 -4.30 -5.06
C VAL A 294 -26.10 -4.91 -6.14
N GLN A 295 -27.42 -4.77 -6.04
CA GLN A 295 -28.37 -5.24 -7.05
C GLN A 295 -28.12 -4.54 -8.39
N ALA A 296 -27.97 -3.21 -8.39
CA ALA A 296 -27.70 -2.44 -9.60
C ALA A 296 -26.37 -2.85 -10.27
N GLN A 297 -25.33 -3.10 -9.47
CA GLN A 297 -24.05 -3.58 -9.99
C GLN A 297 -24.14 -5.00 -10.56
N LEU A 298 -24.79 -5.92 -9.85
CA LEU A 298 -25.02 -7.28 -10.34
C LEU A 298 -25.79 -7.27 -11.65
N SER A 299 -26.87 -6.48 -11.72
CA SER A 299 -27.66 -6.36 -12.94
C SER A 299 -26.82 -5.85 -14.10
N ARG A 300 -25.96 -4.85 -13.89
CA ARG A 300 -25.05 -4.33 -14.91
C ARG A 300 -24.02 -5.35 -15.38
N ILE A 301 -23.43 -6.11 -14.46
CA ILE A 301 -22.44 -7.16 -14.78
C ILE A 301 -23.10 -8.29 -15.59
N CYS A 302 -24.26 -8.76 -15.15
CA CYS A 302 -25.05 -9.77 -15.85
C CYS A 302 -25.46 -9.28 -17.25
N ALA A 303 -25.98 -8.06 -17.36
CA ALA A 303 -26.34 -7.45 -18.65
C ALA A 303 -25.14 -7.39 -19.61
N GLY A 304 -23.98 -6.92 -19.13
CA GLY A 304 -22.74 -6.88 -19.92
C GLY A 304 -22.28 -8.26 -20.38
N THR A 305 -22.43 -9.27 -19.54
CA THR A 305 -22.08 -10.67 -19.86
C THR A 305 -23.02 -11.24 -20.93
N ILE A 306 -24.33 -10.99 -20.79
CA ILE A 306 -25.34 -11.40 -21.78
C ILE A 306 -25.05 -10.74 -23.14
N LYS A 307 -24.80 -9.43 -23.15
CA LYS A 307 -24.49 -8.67 -24.38
C LYS A 307 -23.21 -9.13 -25.08
N SER A 308 -22.19 -9.50 -24.33
CA SER A 308 -20.87 -9.87 -24.89
C SER A 308 -20.84 -11.29 -25.44
N HIS A 309 -21.53 -12.23 -24.79
CA HIS A 309 -21.46 -13.65 -25.16
C HIS A 309 -22.70 -14.14 -25.94
N ALA A 310 -23.77 -13.34 -25.98
CA ALA A 310 -25.10 -13.68 -26.52
C ALA A 310 -25.49 -15.16 -26.30
N PRO A 311 -25.34 -15.72 -25.09
CA PRO A 311 -25.48 -17.14 -24.89
C PRO A 311 -26.97 -17.53 -25.00
N GLY A 312 -27.39 -17.94 -26.19
CA GLY A 312 -28.64 -18.67 -26.36
C GLY A 312 -29.75 -18.04 -27.20
N PHE A 313 -29.49 -17.04 -28.04
CA PHE A 313 -30.44 -16.72 -29.12
C PHE A 313 -30.44 -17.86 -30.15
N LYS A 314 -31.56 -18.58 -30.23
CA LYS A 314 -31.82 -19.61 -31.26
C LYS A 314 -33.14 -19.32 -31.92
N PHE A 315 -33.17 -19.24 -33.24
CA PHE A 315 -34.44 -19.08 -33.95
C PHE A 315 -35.11 -20.45 -34.12
N SER A 316 -36.41 -20.51 -33.83
CA SER A 316 -37.23 -21.65 -34.22
C SER A 316 -37.39 -21.70 -35.74
N ILE A 317 -37.86 -22.84 -36.25
CA ILE A 317 -38.17 -23.04 -37.68
C ILE A 317 -39.25 -22.05 -38.16
N GLN A 318 -40.00 -21.44 -37.24
CA GLN A 318 -41.04 -20.44 -37.48
C GLN A 318 -40.53 -19.00 -37.35
N GLY A 319 -39.22 -18.79 -37.15
CA GLY A 319 -38.60 -17.47 -36.98
C GLY A 319 -38.76 -16.86 -35.57
N ILE A 320 -39.21 -17.64 -34.58
CA ILE A 320 -39.37 -17.14 -33.20
C ILE A 320 -38.03 -17.24 -32.47
N ALA A 321 -37.53 -16.12 -31.96
CA ALA A 321 -36.35 -16.10 -31.12
C ALA A 321 -36.60 -16.85 -29.80
N LYS A 322 -35.84 -17.92 -29.56
CA LYS A 322 -35.72 -18.58 -28.27
C LYS A 322 -34.54 -18.00 -27.54
N HIS A 323 -34.75 -17.60 -26.31
CA HIS A 323 -33.73 -17.12 -25.39
C HIS A 323 -34.13 -17.47 -23.96
N PRO A 324 -33.20 -17.47 -23.00
CA PRO A 324 -33.54 -17.62 -21.60
C PRO A 324 -34.47 -16.51 -21.09
N GLY A 325 -35.42 -16.85 -20.21
CA GLY A 325 -36.40 -15.90 -19.68
C GLY A 325 -35.79 -14.80 -18.82
N TYR A 326 -34.67 -15.07 -18.16
CA TYR A 326 -33.97 -14.11 -17.30
C TYR A 326 -33.37 -12.91 -18.07
N TYR A 327 -33.38 -12.91 -19.40
CA TYR A 327 -32.87 -11.77 -20.17
C TYR A 327 -33.63 -10.48 -19.85
N PHE A 328 -34.95 -10.57 -19.63
CA PHE A 328 -35.78 -9.41 -19.27
C PHE A 328 -35.59 -8.95 -17.82
N GLU A 329 -34.87 -9.70 -16.99
CA GLU A 329 -34.51 -9.27 -15.62
C GLU A 329 -33.27 -8.36 -15.63
N PHE A 330 -32.46 -8.41 -16.69
CA PHE A 330 -31.17 -7.72 -16.78
C PHE A 330 -31.05 -6.75 -17.95
N LEU A 331 -31.85 -6.90 -19.00
CA LEU A 331 -31.83 -6.05 -20.19
C LEU A 331 -33.09 -5.20 -20.26
N SER A 332 -32.92 -3.93 -20.62
CA SER A 332 -34.01 -3.09 -21.11
C SER A 332 -34.54 -3.59 -22.45
N LEU A 333 -35.74 -3.14 -22.83
CA LEU A 333 -36.36 -3.53 -24.10
C LEU A 333 -35.50 -3.09 -25.31
N GLU A 334 -34.86 -1.93 -25.22
CA GLU A 334 -33.96 -1.38 -26.23
C GLU A 334 -32.71 -2.24 -26.38
N GLU A 335 -32.04 -2.57 -25.27
CA GLU A 335 -30.85 -3.42 -25.27
C GLU A 335 -31.15 -4.84 -25.79
N TYR A 336 -32.33 -5.36 -25.48
CA TYR A 336 -32.80 -6.63 -26.01
C TYR A 336 -33.05 -6.58 -27.52
N ALA A 337 -33.68 -5.51 -28.03
CA ALA A 337 -33.93 -5.33 -29.45
C ALA A 337 -32.61 -5.18 -30.24
N GLU A 338 -31.64 -4.44 -29.70
CA GLU A 338 -30.29 -4.34 -30.28
C GLU A 338 -29.59 -5.70 -30.37
N MET A 339 -29.72 -6.53 -29.33
CA MET A 339 -29.14 -7.88 -29.33
C MET A 339 -29.81 -8.81 -30.35
N LEU A 340 -31.12 -8.71 -30.55
CA LEU A 340 -31.84 -9.48 -31.58
C LEU A 340 -31.47 -9.09 -33.01
N ALA A 341 -31.05 -7.84 -33.21
CA ALA A 341 -30.69 -7.31 -34.51
C ALA A 341 -29.24 -7.59 -34.93
N ARG A 342 -28.41 -8.08 -34.01
CA ARG A 342 -27.04 -8.57 -34.27
C ARG A 342 -27.07 -10.03 -34.72
#